data_AF-A0A954NY52-F1
#
_entry.id   AF-A0A954NY52-F1
#
_cell.length_a   1.000
_cell.length_b   1.000
_cell.length_c   1.000
_cell.angle_alpha   90.00
_cell.angle_beta   90.00
_cell.angle_gamma   90.00
#
_symmetry.space_group_name_H-M   'P 1'
#
loop_
_entity.id
_entity.type
_entity.pdbx_description
1 polymer ?
#
loop_
_entity_poly.entity_id
_entity_poly.type
_entity_poly.pdbx_seq_one_letter_code
_entity_poly.pdbx_strand_id
1 'polypeptide(L)'
;MSSRRLTLLPATGLMLLTGLLSWSDRACGEENPGHETKVLTRPAAATGPVARPPELSKVESQIVDQTNAFRQQQKLPAVTVDDELAKAARYFAEYMARTSRYSHTADGSQPAERAQKHGYSYCLVTENIAYQFNSAGFTSDELADGFFTGWKNSPGHRKNMLDDAVTDTAVAVAHSGETGYFFAVQLFGLPKSAQFQFQVVNSTTAALEYLVGEQKFTLPPRYRQTHTHCQSTTLKVLLPDGEGTTRKQEFTPKKDQQFVVQGDSGKLEVRQSTIADKQ
;
A
#
# COMPACT_ATOMS: atom_id res chain seq x y z
N MET A 1 -76.50 -2.57 49.37
CA MET A 1 -76.80 -1.34 48.60
C MET A 1 -75.64 -0.38 48.74
N SER A 2 -74.76 -0.31 47.74
CA SER A 2 -74.31 0.95 47.15
C SER A 2 -73.42 0.58 45.96
N SER A 3 -73.72 1.21 44.84
CA SER A 3 -73.28 0.88 43.51
C SER A 3 -72.19 1.89 43.08
N ARG A 4 -71.48 1.53 42.00
CA ARG A 4 -70.68 2.41 41.11
C ARG A 4 -69.24 2.69 41.60
N ARG A 5 -68.23 2.74 40.74
CA ARG A 5 -68.17 2.82 39.28
C ARG A 5 -66.80 2.32 38.81
N LEU A 6 -66.82 1.55 37.73
CA LEU A 6 -65.66 1.20 36.92
C LEU A 6 -65.13 2.49 36.27
N THR A 7 -63.86 2.80 36.48
CA THR A 7 -63.18 3.90 35.76
C THR A 7 -61.95 3.30 35.10
N LEU A 8 -62.03 3.13 33.79
CA LEU A 8 -60.88 2.81 32.94
C LEU A 8 -59.93 4.00 32.97
N LEU A 9 -58.70 3.76 33.41
CA LEU A 9 -57.56 4.64 33.16
C LEU A 9 -56.85 4.19 31.87
N PRO A 10 -56.33 5.12 31.06
CA PRO A 10 -55.82 4.80 29.73
C PRO A 10 -54.50 4.03 29.83
N ALA A 11 -54.33 3.07 28.93
CA ALA A 11 -53.06 2.40 28.69
C ALA A 11 -52.00 3.46 28.36
N THR A 12 -51.05 3.66 29.27
CA THR A 12 -49.80 4.35 28.99
C THR A 12 -49.07 3.57 27.90
N GLY A 13 -49.08 4.11 26.68
CA GLY A 13 -48.31 3.62 25.57
C GLY A 13 -46.84 3.59 25.95
N LEU A 14 -46.27 2.39 25.99
CA LEU A 14 -44.85 2.15 26.08
C LEU A 14 -44.23 2.61 24.74
N MET A 15 -43.76 3.85 24.66
CA MET A 15 -42.81 4.24 23.62
C MET A 15 -41.50 3.52 23.92
N LEU A 16 -41.33 2.36 23.30
CA LEU A 16 -40.02 1.78 23.03
C LEU A 16 -39.27 2.75 22.12
N LEU A 17 -38.51 3.67 22.71
CA LEU A 17 -37.42 4.36 22.03
C LEU A 17 -36.26 3.36 21.86
N THR A 18 -36.44 2.39 20.98
CA THR A 18 -35.31 1.68 20.37
C THR A 18 -34.71 2.62 19.34
N GLY A 19 -33.71 3.39 19.75
CA GLY A 19 -33.15 4.41 18.89
C GLY A 19 -31.92 5.12 19.47
N LEU A 20 -30.91 4.35 19.87
CA LEU A 20 -29.54 4.85 19.90
C LEU A 20 -28.67 3.86 19.14
N LEU A 21 -28.68 3.97 17.81
CA LEU A 21 -27.55 3.54 17.02
C LEU A 21 -26.38 4.47 17.40
N SER A 22 -25.51 4.03 18.32
CA SER A 22 -24.18 4.63 18.43
C SER A 22 -23.34 4.10 17.27
N TRP A 23 -23.43 4.78 16.13
CA TRP A 23 -22.44 4.64 15.06
C TRP A 23 -21.42 5.75 15.23
N SER A 24 -20.17 5.41 15.60
CA SER A 24 -18.93 5.87 14.94
C SER A 24 -17.65 5.67 15.78
N ASP A 25 -17.23 4.43 16.01
CA ASP A 25 -15.86 4.09 16.45
C ASP A 25 -15.23 3.06 15.51
N ARG A 26 -15.22 3.37 14.20
CA ARG A 26 -14.47 2.56 13.22
C ARG A 26 -13.35 3.41 12.66
N ALA A 27 -12.13 2.85 12.68
CA ALA A 27 -10.98 3.37 11.97
C ALA A 27 -11.38 3.74 10.53
N CYS A 28 -11.18 4.99 10.15
CA CYS A 28 -11.45 5.44 8.78
C CYS A 28 -10.27 5.02 7.89
N GLY A 29 -10.21 3.74 7.52
CA GLY A 29 -9.52 3.31 6.32
C GLY A 29 -10.35 3.70 5.09
N GLU A 30 -10.50 4.99 4.83
CA GLU A 30 -11.17 5.46 3.59
C GLU A 30 -10.21 5.28 2.42
N GLU A 31 -10.53 4.38 1.50
CA GLU A 31 -10.03 4.42 0.13
C GLU A 31 -10.76 5.57 -0.55
N ASN A 32 -10.16 6.76 -0.59
CA ASN A 32 -10.76 7.89 -1.30
C ASN A 32 -10.24 7.87 -2.75
N PRO A 33 -11.05 7.42 -3.75
CA PRO A 33 -10.63 7.43 -5.15
C PRO A 33 -10.55 8.84 -5.75
N GLY A 34 -11.09 9.85 -5.04
CA GLY A 34 -10.88 11.26 -5.34
C GLY A 34 -9.68 11.78 -4.56
N HIS A 35 -8.78 12.51 -5.21
CA HIS A 35 -7.68 13.27 -4.60
C HIS A 35 -8.17 14.43 -3.70
N GLU A 36 -9.42 14.38 -3.23
CA GLU A 36 -10.04 15.43 -2.44
C GLU A 36 -9.45 15.43 -1.03
N THR A 37 -8.91 16.59 -0.65
CA THR A 37 -8.34 16.76 0.68
C THR A 37 -9.45 16.99 1.70
N LYS A 38 -9.58 16.08 2.66
CA LYS A 38 -10.51 16.21 3.79
C LYS A 38 -9.90 17.14 4.83
N VAL A 39 -10.66 18.12 5.32
CA VAL A 39 -10.25 18.95 6.46
C VAL A 39 -10.96 18.43 7.71
N LEU A 40 -10.20 17.96 8.69
CA LEU A 40 -10.72 17.45 9.95
C LEU A 40 -10.91 18.60 10.94
N THR A 41 -12.02 18.56 11.67
CA THR A 41 -12.32 19.52 12.73
C THR A 41 -12.46 18.78 14.05
N ARG A 42 -12.17 19.45 15.17
CA ARG A 42 -12.29 18.85 16.50
C ARG A 42 -13.74 18.38 16.75
N PRO A 43 -13.98 17.11 17.09
CA PRO A 43 -15.31 16.64 17.47
C PRO A 43 -15.84 17.37 18.72
N ALA A 44 -17.16 17.59 18.80
CA ALA A 44 -17.80 18.41 19.85
C ALA A 44 -17.83 17.77 21.26
N ALA A 45 -17.15 16.65 21.48
CA ALA A 45 -17.14 15.94 22.75
C ALA A 45 -15.71 15.86 23.33
N ALA A 46 -15.40 16.69 24.31
CA ALA A 46 -14.19 16.57 25.12
C ALA A 46 -14.39 17.24 26.50
N THR A 47 -14.86 16.49 27.49
CA THR A 47 -14.83 16.92 28.90
C THR A 47 -14.51 15.72 29.78
N GLY A 48 -13.23 15.39 29.88
CA GLY A 48 -12.71 14.39 30.82
C GLY A 48 -11.18 14.40 30.82
N PRO A 49 -10.52 14.14 31.96
CA PRO A 49 -9.07 14.01 31.98
C PRO A 49 -8.64 12.78 31.17
N VAL A 50 -7.80 13.00 30.15
CA VAL A 50 -7.21 11.92 29.35
C VAL A 50 -6.26 11.12 30.27
N ALA A 51 -6.35 9.79 30.25
CA ALA A 51 -5.30 8.94 30.82
C ALA A 51 -3.95 9.25 30.15
N ARG A 52 -2.83 8.81 30.75
CA ARG A 52 -1.47 9.10 30.24
C ARG A 52 -1.43 8.95 28.70
N PRO A 53 -0.95 9.96 27.95
CA PRO A 53 -0.96 9.92 26.49
C PRO A 53 -0.13 8.73 25.98
N PRO A 54 -0.48 8.17 24.81
CA PRO A 54 0.24 7.04 24.24
C PRO A 54 1.68 7.41 23.90
N GLU A 55 2.61 6.50 24.19
CA GLU A 55 4.01 6.60 23.78
C GLU A 55 4.09 6.26 22.28
N LEU A 56 4.24 7.27 21.42
CA LEU A 56 4.10 7.12 19.96
C LEU A 56 5.17 6.22 19.34
N SER A 57 6.39 6.23 19.86
CA SER A 57 7.45 5.31 19.38
C SER A 57 7.09 3.84 19.60
N LYS A 58 6.40 3.52 20.70
CA LYS A 58 5.87 2.18 20.96
C LYS A 58 4.77 1.81 19.97
N VAL A 59 3.89 2.75 19.64
CA VAL A 59 2.82 2.56 18.65
C VAL A 59 3.42 2.21 17.29
N GLU A 60 4.43 2.96 16.86
CA GLU A 60 5.11 2.77 15.58
C GLU A 60 5.80 1.42 15.48
N SER A 61 6.59 1.04 16.50
CA SER A 61 7.26 -0.26 16.52
C SER A 61 6.25 -1.41 16.54
N GLN A 62 5.16 -1.28 17.29
CA GLN A 62 4.11 -2.30 17.35
C GLN A 62 3.40 -2.48 16.01
N ILE A 63 3.14 -1.41 15.27
CA ILE A 63 2.55 -1.49 13.92
C ILE A 63 3.51 -2.23 12.96
N VAL A 64 4.83 -1.99 13.05
CA VAL A 64 5.82 -2.71 12.25
C VAL A 64 5.81 -4.21 12.59
N ASP A 65 5.79 -4.55 13.88
CA ASP A 65 5.73 -5.94 14.35
C ASP A 65 4.44 -6.64 13.88
N GLN A 66 3.29 -5.98 14.00
CA GLN A 66 2.00 -6.49 13.52
C GLN A 66 2.01 -6.68 12.00
N THR A 67 2.59 -5.73 11.25
CA THR A 67 2.78 -5.85 9.80
C THR A 67 3.62 -7.07 9.44
N ASN A 68 4.76 -7.27 10.10
CA ASN A 68 5.65 -8.39 9.82
C ASN A 68 5.05 -9.74 10.24
N ALA A 69 4.34 -9.80 11.37
CA ALA A 69 3.59 -10.99 11.76
C ALA A 69 2.51 -11.33 10.73
N PHE A 70 1.83 -10.32 10.20
CA PHE A 70 0.81 -10.51 9.17
C PHE A 70 1.41 -10.95 7.83
N ARG A 71 2.55 -10.38 7.41
CA ARG A 71 3.29 -10.85 6.23
C ARG A 71 3.74 -12.31 6.39
N GLN A 72 4.26 -12.68 7.56
CA GLN A 72 4.63 -14.07 7.87
C GLN A 72 3.44 -15.03 7.75
N GLN A 73 2.25 -14.64 8.25
CA GLN A 73 1.02 -15.43 8.09
C GLN A 73 0.64 -15.64 6.63
N GLN A 74 0.98 -14.68 5.76
CA GLN A 74 0.78 -14.78 4.30
C GLN A 74 1.97 -15.40 3.56
N LYS A 75 2.97 -15.94 4.28
CA LYS A 75 4.20 -16.53 3.73
C LYS A 75 5.05 -15.54 2.92
N LEU A 76 4.97 -14.26 3.26
CA LEU A 76 5.80 -13.21 2.69
C LEU A 76 7.01 -12.92 3.60
N PRO A 77 8.15 -12.50 3.03
CA PRO A 77 9.29 -12.02 3.81
C PRO A 77 8.91 -10.82 4.67
N ALA A 78 9.56 -10.70 5.84
CA ALA A 78 9.46 -9.50 6.66
C ALA A 78 10.09 -8.30 5.94
N VAL A 79 9.52 -7.13 6.15
CA VAL A 79 10.10 -5.83 5.74
C VAL A 79 10.98 -5.27 6.86
N THR A 80 11.99 -4.49 6.47
CA THR A 80 12.95 -3.88 7.40
C THR A 80 12.65 -2.40 7.57
N VAL A 81 12.84 -1.85 8.78
CA VAL A 81 12.68 -0.41 8.99
C VAL A 81 13.79 0.36 8.27
N ASP A 82 13.43 1.34 7.46
CA ASP A 82 14.36 2.25 6.78
C ASP A 82 14.28 3.68 7.33
N ASP A 83 15.44 4.27 7.62
CA ASP A 83 15.55 5.58 8.28
C ASP A 83 15.12 6.74 7.37
N GLU A 84 15.33 6.65 6.07
CA GLU A 84 14.95 7.71 5.12
C GLU A 84 13.43 7.70 4.89
N LEU A 85 12.83 6.50 4.80
CA LEU A 85 11.38 6.35 4.85
C LEU A 85 10.80 6.85 6.19
N ALA A 86 11.47 6.60 7.31
CA ALA A 86 11.01 7.08 8.62
C ALA A 86 10.97 8.61 8.70
N LYS A 87 11.96 9.31 8.14
CA LYS A 87 11.96 10.78 8.02
C LYS A 87 10.79 11.28 7.17
N ALA A 88 10.52 10.63 6.03
CA ALA A 88 9.40 11.00 5.16
C ALA A 88 8.03 10.78 5.83
N ALA A 89 7.84 9.62 6.46
CA ALA A 89 6.62 9.27 7.18
C ALA A 89 6.37 10.27 8.33
N ARG A 90 7.40 10.59 9.12
CA ARG A 90 7.33 11.55 10.23
C ARG A 90 6.88 12.92 9.75
N TYR A 91 7.57 13.46 8.75
CA TYR A 91 7.24 14.75 8.16
C TYR A 91 5.77 14.81 7.75
N PHE A 92 5.28 13.77 7.08
CA PHE A 92 3.93 13.78 6.55
C PHE A 92 2.85 13.58 7.63
N ALA A 93 3.08 12.72 8.62
CA ALA A 93 2.19 12.57 9.77
C ALA A 93 2.05 13.91 10.53
N GLU A 94 3.16 14.59 10.79
CA GLU A 94 3.18 15.92 11.43
C GLU A 94 2.52 16.99 10.56
N TYR A 95 2.68 16.92 9.24
CA TYR A 95 1.99 17.83 8.32
C TYR A 95 0.48 17.69 8.43
N MET A 96 -0.06 16.47 8.38
CA MET A 96 -1.50 16.22 8.52
C MET A 96 -1.99 16.65 9.91
N ALA A 97 -1.24 16.36 10.97
CA ALA A 97 -1.60 16.75 12.34
C ALA A 97 -1.64 18.28 12.55
N ARG A 98 -0.71 19.02 11.95
CA ARG A 98 -0.63 20.49 12.07
C ARG A 98 -1.65 21.23 11.21
N THR A 99 -1.97 20.69 10.03
CA THR A 99 -2.84 21.37 9.06
C THR A 99 -4.29 20.89 9.11
N SER A 100 -4.53 19.78 9.82
CA SER A 100 -5.80 19.05 9.85
C SER A 100 -6.27 18.59 8.46
N ARG A 101 -5.38 18.61 7.46
CA ARG A 101 -5.65 18.18 6.08
C ARG A 101 -5.27 16.72 5.93
N TYR A 102 -6.22 15.90 5.50
CA TYR A 102 -6.06 14.47 5.30
C TYR A 102 -6.26 14.11 3.83
N SER A 103 -5.17 13.66 3.20
CA SER A 103 -5.08 13.14 1.84
C SER A 103 -3.66 12.62 1.63
N HIS A 104 -3.45 11.64 0.74
CA HIS A 104 -2.12 11.21 0.28
C HIS A 104 -1.28 12.35 -0.33
N THR A 105 -1.92 13.45 -0.71
CA THR A 105 -1.32 14.62 -1.36
C THR A 105 -1.59 15.92 -0.60
N ALA A 106 -1.91 15.84 0.69
CA ALA A 106 -2.29 17.00 1.49
C ALA A 106 -1.26 18.14 1.49
N ASP A 107 0.02 17.82 1.25
CA ASP A 107 1.16 18.74 1.14
C ASP A 107 1.54 19.13 -0.29
N GLY A 108 0.75 18.68 -1.27
CA GLY A 108 0.97 18.94 -2.70
C GLY A 108 1.98 18.02 -3.36
N SER A 109 2.49 16.99 -2.67
CA SER A 109 3.44 16.02 -3.22
C SER A 109 2.88 14.59 -3.22
N GLN A 110 3.46 13.73 -4.05
CA GLN A 110 3.19 12.29 -4.03
C GLN A 110 4.05 11.58 -2.96
N PRO A 111 3.63 10.42 -2.42
CA PRO A 111 4.42 9.68 -1.42
C PRO A 111 5.87 9.40 -1.84
N ALA A 112 6.07 9.03 -3.10
CA ALA A 112 7.40 8.73 -3.64
C ALA A 112 8.28 9.99 -3.74
N GLU A 113 7.70 11.15 -4.06
CA GLU A 113 8.42 12.44 -4.06
C GLU A 113 8.85 12.82 -2.65
N ARG A 114 7.99 12.58 -1.64
CA ARG A 114 8.36 12.75 -0.22
C ARG A 114 9.53 11.83 0.15
N ALA A 115 9.43 10.54 -0.15
CA ALA A 115 10.50 9.58 0.12
C ALA A 115 11.84 10.01 -0.50
N GLN A 116 11.85 10.42 -1.77
CA GLN A 116 13.05 10.89 -2.46
C GLN A 116 13.59 12.21 -1.88
N LYS A 117 12.72 13.17 -1.54
CA LYS A 117 13.12 14.43 -0.90
C LYS A 117 13.80 14.18 0.45
N HIS A 118 13.42 13.11 1.13
CA HIS A 118 14.03 12.65 2.38
C HIS A 118 15.16 11.63 2.17
N GLY A 119 15.69 11.45 0.96
CA GLY A 119 16.91 10.66 0.73
C GLY A 119 16.70 9.21 0.30
N TYR A 120 15.46 8.70 0.30
CA TYR A 120 15.18 7.33 -0.12
C TYR A 120 15.18 7.23 -1.66
N SER A 121 16.27 6.70 -2.23
CA SER A 121 16.35 6.42 -3.67
C SER A 121 15.51 5.19 -4.00
N TYR A 122 14.35 5.39 -4.61
CA TYR A 122 13.34 4.34 -4.76
C TYR A 122 13.27 3.74 -6.16
N CYS A 123 12.85 2.49 -6.20
CA CYS A 123 12.23 1.86 -7.36
C CYS A 123 10.70 1.87 -7.22
N LEU A 124 10.22 1.54 -6.03
CA LEU A 124 8.80 1.52 -5.66
C LEU A 124 8.62 2.20 -4.29
N VAL A 125 7.54 2.97 -4.14
CA VAL A 125 7.05 3.46 -2.85
C VAL A 125 5.54 3.33 -2.83
N THR A 126 4.98 2.79 -1.76
CA THR A 126 3.54 2.77 -1.48
C THR A 126 3.27 3.33 -0.09
N GLU A 127 2.05 3.82 0.14
CA GLU A 127 1.69 4.53 1.37
C GLU A 127 0.32 4.07 1.89
N ASN A 128 0.27 3.87 3.20
CA ASN A 128 -0.96 3.79 3.97
C ASN A 128 -1.03 4.99 4.91
N ILE A 129 -2.17 5.68 4.94
CA ILE A 129 -2.44 6.73 5.93
C ILE A 129 -3.73 6.41 6.68
N ALA A 130 -3.82 6.87 7.92
CA ALA A 130 -5.04 6.77 8.72
C ALA A 130 -5.07 7.87 9.77
N TYR A 131 -6.25 8.15 10.30
CA TYR A 131 -6.41 8.95 11.49
C TYR A 131 -7.35 8.28 12.49
N GLN A 132 -7.18 8.58 13.77
CA GLN A 132 -8.04 8.10 14.86
C GLN A 132 -8.28 9.19 15.89
N PHE A 133 -9.47 9.17 16.50
CA PHE A 133 -9.84 10.04 17.61
C PHE A 133 -10.64 9.23 18.62
N ASN A 134 -10.37 9.46 19.89
CA ASN A 134 -11.18 8.96 20.99
C ASN A 134 -11.13 10.00 22.11
N SER A 135 -12.30 10.46 22.56
CA SER A 135 -12.41 11.46 23.63
C SER A 135 -11.92 10.95 24.98
N ALA A 136 -11.90 9.63 25.20
CA ALA A 136 -11.33 8.99 26.37
C ALA A 136 -9.80 8.80 26.28
N GLY A 137 -9.20 9.08 25.12
CA GLY A 137 -7.81 8.77 24.81
C GLY A 137 -7.60 7.32 24.35
N PHE A 138 -6.33 6.99 24.10
CA PHE A 138 -5.90 5.64 23.73
C PHE A 138 -4.70 5.24 24.58
N THR A 139 -4.62 3.96 24.93
CA THR A 139 -3.32 3.34 25.24
C THR A 139 -2.49 3.20 23.94
N SER A 140 -1.17 3.01 24.07
CA SER A 140 -0.33 2.73 22.90
C SER A 140 -0.83 1.50 22.11
N ASP A 141 -1.28 0.46 22.82
CA ASP A 141 -1.64 -0.81 22.19
C ASP A 141 -2.96 -0.69 21.42
N GLU A 142 -3.96 0.00 21.98
CA GLU A 142 -5.23 0.30 21.30
C GLU A 142 -5.02 1.16 20.06
N LEU A 143 -4.17 2.18 20.15
CA LEU A 143 -3.90 3.07 19.03
C LEU A 143 -3.22 2.31 17.88
N ALA A 144 -2.21 1.49 18.20
CA ALA A 144 -1.51 0.65 17.23
C ALA A 144 -2.46 -0.36 16.55
N ASP A 145 -3.24 -1.10 17.34
CA ASP A 145 -4.19 -2.08 16.82
C ASP A 145 -5.27 -1.44 15.95
N GLY A 146 -5.77 -0.26 16.33
CA GLY A 146 -6.74 0.48 15.53
C GLY A 146 -6.20 0.86 14.15
N PHE A 147 -4.94 1.33 14.05
CA PHE A 147 -4.34 1.68 12.77
C PHE A 147 -4.07 0.45 11.91
N PHE A 148 -3.42 -0.55 12.50
CA PHE A 148 -3.10 -1.80 11.81
C PHE A 148 -4.35 -2.52 11.31
N THR A 149 -5.37 -2.69 12.16
CA THR A 149 -6.62 -3.36 11.80
C THR A 149 -7.40 -2.57 10.75
N GLY A 150 -7.40 -1.23 10.84
CA GLY A 150 -7.98 -0.35 9.82
C GLY A 150 -7.37 -0.58 8.44
N TRP A 151 -6.03 -0.58 8.33
CA TRP A 151 -5.34 -0.85 7.07
C TRP A 151 -5.51 -2.29 6.59
N LYS A 152 -5.38 -3.28 7.48
CA LYS A 152 -5.53 -4.70 7.14
C LYS A 152 -6.89 -5.05 6.53
N ASN A 153 -7.94 -4.34 6.94
CA ASN A 153 -9.32 -4.58 6.50
C ASN A 153 -9.73 -3.74 5.28
N SER A 154 -8.93 -2.75 4.87
CA SER A 154 -9.14 -2.00 3.62
C SER A 154 -8.38 -2.68 2.47
N PRO A 155 -9.06 -3.09 1.39
CA PRO A 155 -8.42 -3.74 0.24
C PRO A 155 -7.16 -3.05 -0.31
N GLY A 156 -7.19 -1.74 -0.51
CA GLY A 156 -6.08 -0.94 -1.01
C GLY A 156 -4.90 -0.88 -0.06
N HIS A 157 -5.16 -0.59 1.22
CA HIS A 157 -4.10 -0.55 2.24
C HIS A 157 -3.51 -1.94 2.51
N ARG A 158 -4.37 -2.97 2.56
CA ARG A 158 -3.97 -4.37 2.70
C ARG A 158 -3.07 -4.81 1.55
N LYS A 159 -3.36 -4.37 0.32
CA LYS A 159 -2.51 -4.65 -0.86
C LYS A 159 -1.09 -4.12 -0.62
N ASN A 160 -0.93 -2.90 -0.11
CA ASN A 160 0.39 -2.34 0.18
C ASN A 160 1.14 -3.15 1.26
N MET A 161 0.45 -3.55 2.34
CA MET A 161 1.05 -4.36 3.42
C MET A 161 1.53 -5.74 2.96
N LEU A 162 0.90 -6.28 1.91
CA LEU A 162 1.18 -7.60 1.35
C LEU A 162 1.88 -7.54 -0.02
N ASP A 163 2.35 -6.37 -0.45
CA ASP A 163 3.14 -6.28 -1.68
C ASP A 163 4.41 -7.11 -1.49
N ASP A 164 4.66 -8.06 -2.38
CA ASP A 164 5.78 -8.98 -2.30
C ASP A 164 7.08 -8.35 -2.81
N ALA A 165 6.98 -7.24 -3.53
CA ALA A 165 8.12 -6.50 -4.04
C ALA A 165 8.74 -5.56 -3.01
N VAL A 166 8.03 -5.15 -1.94
CA VAL A 166 8.60 -4.24 -0.95
C VAL A 166 9.52 -4.97 0.01
N THR A 167 10.66 -4.36 0.33
CA THR A 167 11.65 -4.87 1.28
C THR A 167 11.76 -4.00 2.52
N ASP A 168 11.37 -2.73 2.40
CA ASP A 168 11.56 -1.71 3.42
C ASP A 168 10.21 -1.17 3.88
N THR A 169 10.14 -0.68 5.11
CA THR A 169 8.97 0.00 5.66
C THR A 169 9.39 1.09 6.64
N ALA A 170 8.49 2.02 6.93
CA ALA A 170 8.56 2.86 8.11
C ALA A 170 7.17 3.28 8.55
N VAL A 171 7.00 3.53 9.85
CA VAL A 171 5.75 4.01 10.43
C VAL A 171 6.04 5.26 11.24
N ALA A 172 5.20 6.28 11.11
CA ALA A 172 5.22 7.45 11.98
C ALA A 172 3.80 7.83 12.41
N VAL A 173 3.65 8.24 13.66
CA VAL A 173 2.41 8.74 14.23
C VAL A 173 2.60 10.17 14.75
N ALA A 174 1.62 11.04 14.53
CA ALA A 174 1.60 12.39 15.06
C ALA A 174 0.24 12.72 15.69
N HIS A 175 0.24 13.49 16.76
CA HIS A 175 -0.97 13.93 17.45
C HIS A 175 -1.23 15.42 17.16
N SER A 176 -2.46 15.75 16.78
CA SER A 176 -2.92 17.12 16.60
C SER A 176 -3.43 17.68 17.93
N GLY A 177 -2.69 18.62 18.53
CA GLY A 177 -3.18 19.32 19.73
C GLY A 177 -4.42 20.18 19.49
N GLU A 178 -4.68 20.57 18.23
CA GLU A 178 -5.84 21.37 17.84
C GLU A 178 -7.11 20.53 17.75
N THR A 179 -7.04 19.39 17.07
CA THR A 179 -8.21 18.55 16.77
C THR A 179 -8.35 17.32 17.66
N GLY A 180 -7.28 16.91 18.35
CA GLY A 180 -7.22 15.68 19.14
C GLY A 180 -7.03 14.41 18.31
N TYR A 181 -6.94 14.50 16.98
CA TYR A 181 -6.70 13.35 16.12
C TYR A 181 -5.24 12.89 16.21
N PHE A 182 -5.04 11.57 16.19
CA PHE A 182 -3.79 10.94 15.84
C PHE A 182 -3.79 10.62 14.35
N PHE A 183 -2.69 10.90 13.67
CA PHE A 183 -2.46 10.59 12.26
C PHE A 183 -1.31 9.59 12.17
N ALA A 184 -1.48 8.54 11.39
CA ALA A 184 -0.45 7.55 11.11
C ALA A 184 -0.13 7.53 9.62
N VAL A 185 1.16 7.41 9.31
CA VAL A 185 1.69 7.17 7.97
C VAL A 185 2.54 5.92 8.05
N GLN A 186 2.26 4.96 7.17
CA GLN A 186 3.09 3.79 6.95
C GLN A 186 3.54 3.80 5.49
N LEU A 187 4.86 3.89 5.29
CA LEU A 187 5.47 3.77 3.96
C LEU A 187 6.03 2.36 3.78
N PHE A 188 5.97 1.89 2.54
CA PHE A 188 6.70 0.71 2.09
C PHE A 188 7.56 1.08 0.89
N GLY A 189 8.73 0.47 0.77
CA GLY A 189 9.70 0.77 -0.27
C GLY A 189 10.37 -0.46 -0.86
N LEU A 190 10.74 -0.33 -2.13
CA LEU A 190 11.82 -1.11 -2.73
C LEU A 190 12.90 -0.12 -3.17
N PRO A 191 14.15 -0.26 -2.70
CA PRO A 191 15.19 0.69 -3.03
C PRO A 191 15.59 0.53 -4.49
N LYS A 192 16.04 1.63 -5.11
CA LYS A 192 16.47 1.64 -6.52
C LYS A 192 17.58 0.63 -6.81
N SER A 193 18.43 0.34 -5.83
CA SER A 193 19.49 -0.68 -5.92
C SER A 193 18.96 -2.10 -6.06
N ALA A 194 17.72 -2.37 -5.64
CA ALA A 194 17.08 -3.67 -5.73
C ALA A 194 16.24 -3.85 -7.00
N GLN A 195 16.21 -2.84 -7.89
CA GLN A 195 15.68 -3.02 -9.25
C GLN A 195 16.44 -4.16 -9.95
N PHE A 196 15.74 -4.90 -10.80
CA PHE A 196 16.37 -5.95 -11.60
C PHE A 196 16.28 -5.64 -13.08
N GLN A 197 17.24 -6.18 -13.82
CA GLN A 197 17.28 -6.07 -15.27
C GLN A 197 17.26 -7.45 -15.91
N PHE A 198 16.68 -7.53 -17.10
CA PHE A 198 16.83 -8.67 -17.98
C PHE A 198 16.95 -8.19 -19.42
N GLN A 199 17.41 -9.08 -20.31
CA GLN A 199 17.62 -8.76 -21.71
C GLN A 199 16.82 -9.67 -22.63
N VAL A 200 16.29 -9.09 -23.70
CA VAL A 200 15.79 -9.83 -24.86
C VAL A 200 16.76 -9.58 -26.00
N VAL A 201 17.28 -10.65 -26.60
CA VAL A 201 18.24 -10.59 -27.71
C VAL A 201 17.61 -11.24 -28.93
N ASN A 202 17.55 -10.50 -30.02
CA ASN A 202 17.13 -11.02 -31.31
C ASN A 202 18.37 -11.38 -32.14
N SER A 203 18.73 -12.65 -32.16
CA SER A 203 19.84 -13.18 -32.97
C SER A 203 19.37 -13.67 -34.34
N THR A 204 18.13 -13.37 -34.74
CA THR A 204 17.56 -13.77 -36.03
C THR A 204 17.82 -12.72 -37.11
N THR A 205 17.36 -12.98 -38.32
CA THR A 205 17.37 -12.04 -39.46
C THR A 205 16.06 -11.26 -39.62
N ALA A 206 15.02 -11.59 -38.85
CA ALA A 206 13.72 -10.94 -38.89
C ALA A 206 13.45 -10.14 -37.61
N ALA A 207 12.48 -9.22 -37.66
CA ALA A 207 12.05 -8.53 -36.46
C ALA A 207 11.35 -9.50 -35.50
N LEU A 208 11.59 -9.32 -34.20
CA LEU A 208 11.00 -10.13 -33.14
C LEU A 208 9.92 -9.30 -32.41
N GLU A 209 8.74 -9.88 -32.24
CA GLU A 209 7.72 -9.32 -31.36
C GLU A 209 7.70 -10.02 -30.00
N TYR A 210 7.53 -9.26 -28.93
CA TYR A 210 7.37 -9.79 -27.58
C TYR A 210 6.62 -8.80 -26.71
N LEU A 211 6.16 -9.25 -25.55
CA LEU A 211 5.53 -8.42 -24.53
C LEU A 211 6.30 -8.51 -23.22
N VAL A 212 6.36 -7.38 -22.51
CA VAL A 212 6.78 -7.33 -21.10
C VAL A 212 5.61 -6.78 -20.30
N GLY A 213 5.03 -7.60 -19.43
CA GLY A 213 3.70 -7.38 -18.90
C GLY A 213 2.68 -7.31 -20.05
N GLU A 214 2.01 -6.17 -20.17
CA GLU A 214 1.05 -5.88 -21.25
C GLU A 214 1.66 -5.07 -22.40
N GLN A 215 2.85 -4.51 -22.20
CA GLN A 215 3.47 -3.64 -23.20
C GLN A 215 4.10 -4.47 -24.32
N LYS A 216 3.69 -4.21 -25.56
CA LYS A 216 4.23 -4.84 -26.77
C LYS A 216 5.49 -4.12 -27.24
N PHE A 217 6.48 -4.89 -27.68
CA PHE A 217 7.74 -4.42 -28.24
C PHE A 217 8.05 -5.13 -29.57
N THR A 218 8.75 -4.41 -30.45
CA THR A 218 9.32 -4.95 -31.68
C THR A 218 10.82 -4.73 -31.65
N LEU A 219 11.60 -5.81 -31.69
CA LEU A 219 13.06 -5.79 -31.64
C LEU A 219 13.63 -6.07 -33.04
N PRO A 220 14.42 -5.15 -33.62
CA PRO A 220 15.06 -5.39 -34.91
C PRO A 220 15.96 -6.63 -34.93
N PRO A 221 16.29 -7.16 -36.12
CA PRO A 221 17.30 -8.19 -36.26
C PRO A 221 18.64 -7.76 -35.64
N ARG A 222 19.34 -8.71 -35.01
CA ARG A 222 20.69 -8.51 -34.42
C ARG A 222 20.77 -7.44 -33.33
N TYR A 223 19.63 -7.07 -32.75
CA TYR A 223 19.57 -6.12 -31.63
C TYR A 223 19.37 -6.81 -30.29
N ARG A 224 19.71 -6.09 -29.22
CA ARG A 224 19.28 -6.43 -27.86
C ARG A 224 18.55 -5.27 -27.22
N GLN A 225 17.61 -5.59 -26.35
CA GLN A 225 16.92 -4.63 -25.49
C GLN A 225 17.12 -5.05 -24.04
N THR A 226 17.55 -4.11 -23.20
CA THR A 226 17.57 -4.26 -21.74
C THR A 226 16.29 -3.67 -21.16
N HIS A 227 15.66 -4.40 -20.26
CA HIS A 227 14.49 -3.99 -19.50
C HIS A 227 14.86 -3.85 -18.03
N THR A 228 14.39 -2.79 -17.37
CA THR A 228 14.60 -2.54 -15.94
C THR A 228 13.26 -2.50 -15.24
N HIS A 229 13.12 -3.25 -14.14
CA HIS A 229 11.86 -3.39 -13.42
C HIS A 229 12.06 -3.36 -11.91
N CYS A 230 11.05 -2.87 -11.21
CA CYS A 230 10.97 -2.87 -9.76
C CYS A 230 10.21 -4.10 -9.23
N GLN A 231 9.24 -4.60 -9.98
CA GLN A 231 8.41 -5.74 -9.58
C GLN A 231 8.58 -6.88 -10.59
N SER A 232 8.33 -8.11 -10.15
CA SER A 232 8.31 -9.25 -11.06
C SER A 232 7.35 -8.99 -12.22
N THR A 233 7.75 -9.37 -13.43
CA THR A 233 6.95 -9.18 -14.64
C THR A 233 6.94 -10.46 -15.46
N THR A 234 6.09 -10.48 -16.48
CA THR A 234 6.03 -11.57 -17.44
C THR A 234 6.67 -11.15 -18.75
N LEU A 235 7.52 -12.00 -19.32
CA LEU A 235 8.00 -11.88 -20.70
C LEU A 235 7.25 -12.88 -21.58
N LYS A 236 6.57 -12.41 -22.62
CA LYS A 236 5.91 -13.25 -23.64
C LYS A 236 6.59 -13.06 -24.98
N VAL A 237 7.31 -14.05 -25.47
CA VAL A 237 7.97 -14.02 -26.77
C VAL A 237 7.03 -14.60 -27.83
N LEU A 238 6.82 -13.87 -28.93
CA LEU A 238 5.99 -14.29 -30.05
C LEU A 238 6.88 -14.88 -31.15
N LEU A 239 6.68 -16.16 -31.45
CA LEU A 239 7.51 -16.92 -32.38
C LEU A 239 6.66 -17.37 -33.58
N PRO A 240 6.81 -16.73 -34.75
CA PRO A 240 6.18 -17.20 -35.98
C PRO A 240 6.69 -18.59 -36.35
N ASP A 241 5.79 -19.50 -36.71
CA ASP A 241 6.13 -20.86 -37.16
C ASP A 241 6.27 -20.99 -38.68
N GLY A 242 6.09 -19.90 -39.42
CA GLY A 242 6.22 -19.89 -40.88
C GLY A 242 4.98 -20.41 -41.62
N GLU A 243 3.98 -20.93 -40.90
CA GLU A 243 2.71 -21.42 -41.46
C GLU A 243 1.55 -20.43 -41.25
N GLY A 244 1.88 -19.18 -40.89
CA GLY A 244 0.91 -18.12 -40.60
C GLY A 244 0.38 -18.15 -39.17
N THR A 245 0.87 -19.06 -38.33
CA THR A 245 0.56 -19.11 -36.90
C THR A 245 1.72 -18.57 -36.04
N THR A 246 1.44 -18.28 -34.77
CA THR A 246 2.42 -17.70 -33.85
C THR A 246 2.36 -18.42 -32.51
N ARG A 247 3.45 -19.09 -32.16
CA ARG A 247 3.63 -19.73 -30.87
C ARG A 247 4.05 -18.70 -29.83
N LYS A 248 3.44 -18.77 -28.64
CA LYS A 248 3.80 -17.91 -27.50
C LYS A 248 4.62 -18.71 -26.51
N GLN A 249 5.74 -18.16 -26.06
CA GLN A 249 6.49 -18.67 -24.91
C GLN A 249 6.50 -17.63 -23.81
N GLU A 250 6.18 -18.06 -22.59
CA GLU A 250 6.02 -17.19 -21.43
C GLU A 250 7.09 -17.50 -20.37
N PHE A 251 7.64 -16.43 -19.79
CA PHE A 251 8.70 -16.50 -18.80
C PHE A 251 8.47 -15.48 -17.69
N THR A 252 9.02 -15.74 -16.52
CA THR A 252 9.17 -14.76 -15.43
C THR A 252 10.64 -14.39 -15.32
N PRO A 253 11.07 -13.26 -15.91
CA PRO A 253 12.47 -12.86 -15.90
C PRO A 253 13.01 -12.65 -14.49
N LYS A 254 14.25 -13.11 -14.28
CA LYS A 254 15.01 -12.85 -13.06
C LYS A 254 16.11 -11.82 -13.33
N LYS A 255 16.69 -11.33 -12.24
CA LYS A 255 17.85 -10.43 -12.30
C LYS A 255 18.97 -11.03 -13.14
N ASP A 256 19.50 -10.20 -14.02
CA ASP A 256 20.61 -10.46 -14.93
C ASP A 256 20.35 -11.64 -15.89
N GLN A 257 19.09 -11.97 -16.15
CA GLN A 257 18.73 -13.00 -17.12
C GLN A 257 18.72 -12.45 -18.55
N GLN A 258 19.04 -13.31 -19.51
CA GLN A 258 18.98 -13.03 -20.93
C GLN A 258 18.16 -14.08 -21.66
N PHE A 259 17.32 -13.62 -22.60
CA PHE A 259 16.48 -14.43 -23.46
C PHE A 259 16.90 -14.23 -24.91
N VAL A 260 17.63 -15.19 -25.46
CA VAL A 260 18.16 -15.14 -26.82
C VAL A 260 17.22 -15.88 -27.77
N VAL A 261 16.59 -15.14 -28.66
CA VAL A 261 15.79 -15.72 -29.74
C VAL A 261 16.68 -15.96 -30.95
N GLN A 262 16.68 -17.19 -31.43
CA GLN A 262 17.57 -17.63 -32.50
C GLN A 262 16.93 -18.75 -33.33
N GLY A 263 17.58 -19.07 -34.46
CA GLY A 263 17.10 -20.03 -35.45
C GLY A 263 16.51 -19.34 -36.68
N ASP A 264 16.04 -20.17 -37.61
CA ASP A 264 15.41 -19.73 -38.87
C ASP A 264 13.88 -19.76 -38.76
N SER A 265 13.20 -19.16 -39.74
CA SER A 265 11.73 -19.15 -39.82
C SER A 265 11.17 -20.58 -39.69
N GLY A 266 10.29 -20.79 -38.71
CA GLY A 266 9.67 -22.10 -38.40
C GLY A 266 10.41 -22.97 -37.39
N LYS A 267 11.66 -22.62 -37.00
CA LYS A 267 12.44 -23.35 -35.98
C LYS A 267 12.97 -22.42 -34.88
N LEU A 268 12.29 -21.30 -34.65
CA LEU A 268 12.69 -20.33 -33.64
C LEU A 268 12.60 -20.92 -32.23
N GLU A 269 13.65 -20.72 -31.45
CA GLU A 269 13.75 -21.10 -30.05
C GLU A 269 14.18 -19.91 -29.19
N VAL A 270 13.87 -19.97 -27.89
CA VAL A 270 14.34 -19.01 -26.89
C VAL A 270 15.33 -19.74 -25.98
N ARG A 271 16.59 -19.31 -25.99
CA ARG A 271 17.59 -19.78 -25.03
C ARG A 271 17.69 -18.82 -23.85
N GLN A 272 17.70 -19.38 -22.65
CA GLN A 272 17.93 -18.62 -21.43
C GLN A 272 19.39 -18.72 -21.02
N SER A 273 20.00 -17.58 -20.69
CA SER A 273 21.35 -17.49 -20.14
C SER A 273 21.40 -16.36 -19.10
N THR A 274 22.53 -16.24 -18.41
CA THR A 274 22.83 -15.05 -17.60
C THR A 274 23.57 -14.04 -18.46
N ILE A 275 23.30 -12.75 -18.25
CA ILE A 275 24.11 -11.67 -18.81
C ILE A 275 25.52 -11.87 -18.25
N ALA A 276 26.46 -12.26 -19.10
CA ALA A 276 27.86 -12.40 -18.69
C ALA A 276 28.36 -11.04 -18.16
N ASP A 277 28.96 -11.02 -16.98
CA ASP A 277 29.73 -9.89 -16.50
C ASP A 277 30.75 -9.54 -17.59
N LYS A 278 30.65 -8.34 -18.14
CA LYS A 278 31.76 -7.78 -18.89
C LYS A 278 32.85 -7.49 -17.86
N GLN A 279 33.82 -8.39 -17.75
CA GLN A 279 35.15 -8.04 -17.25
C GLN A 279 35.76 -6.94 -18.12
#